data_AF-Q7U5N6-F1
#
_entry.id   AF-Q7U5N6-F1
#
_cell.length_a   1.000
_cell.length_b   1.000
_cell.length_c   1.000
_cell.angle_alpha   90.00
_cell.angle_beta   90.00
_cell.angle_gamma   90.00
#
_symmetry.space_group_name_H-M   'P 1'
#
loop_
_entity.id
_entity.type
_entity.pdbx_description
1 polymer ?
#
loop_
_entity_poly.entity_id
_entity_poly.type
_entity_poly.pdbx_seq_one_letter_code
_entity_poly.pdbx_strand_id
1 'polypeptide(L)' 'MTGLSRSTIYSHMSQGLFPKQSKVGTRIAVWLESDILSWIEQTTKQ' A
#
# COMPACT_ATOMS: atom_id res chain seq x y z
N MET A 1 -10.81 -1.59 6.67
CA MET A 1 -9.69 -1.06 7.47
C MET A 1 -8.76 -2.22 7.77
N THR A 2 -7.48 -2.14 7.41
CA THR A 2 -6.53 -3.24 7.61
C THR A 2 -6.20 -3.38 9.10
N GLY A 3 -6.27 -4.59 9.66
CA GLY A 3 -5.93 -4.87 11.07
C GLY A 3 -4.42 -4.81 11.38
N LEU A 4 -3.63 -4.17 10.52
CA LEU A 4 -2.18 -4.11 10.64
C LEU A 4 -1.73 -2.91 11.49
N SER A 5 -0.64 -3.12 12.24
CA SER A 5 0.09 -2.02 12.85
C SER A 5 0.71 -1.11 11.78
N ARG A 6 0.86 0.18 12.09
CA ARG A 6 1.49 1.16 11.19
C ARG A 6 2.92 0.75 10.80
N SER A 7 3.64 0.09 11.71
CA SER A 7 5.00 -0.43 11.51
C SER A 7 5.05 -1.50 10.42
N THR A 8 4.05 -2.38 10.38
CA THR A 8 3.94 -3.41 9.34
C THR A 8 3.73 -2.78 7.97
N ILE A 9 2.90 -1.74 7.88
CA ILE A 9 2.66 -1.01 6.63
C ILE A 9 3.96 -0.37 6.12
N TYR A 10 4.70 0.33 6.99
CA TYR A 10 6.00 0.92 6.60
C TYR A 10 7.06 -0.14 6.28
N SER A 11 7.06 -1.28 6.96
CA SER A 11 7.93 -2.40 6.61
C SER A 11 7.61 -2.93 5.21
N HIS A 12 6.33 -3.13 4.89
CA HIS A 12 5.90 -3.55 3.54
C HIS A 12 6.24 -2.50 2.48
N MET A 13 6.17 -1.20 2.80
CA MET A 13 6.65 -0.14 1.91
C MET A 13 8.16 -0.25 1.67
N SER A 14 8.95 -0.48 2.71
CA SER A 14 10.41 -0.65 2.61
C SER A 14 10.80 -1.91 1.82
N GLN A 15 10.05 -3.00 2.01
CA GLN A 15 10.24 -4.27 1.31
C GLN A 15 9.72 -4.25 -0.15
N GLY A 16 9.11 -3.15 -0.60
CA GLY A 16 8.51 -3.06 -1.94
C GLY A 16 7.24 -3.91 -2.13
N LEU A 17 6.68 -4.42 -1.03
CA LEU A 17 5.41 -5.16 -0.99
C LEU A 17 4.20 -4.23 -0.98
N PHE A 18 4.39 -2.95 -0.69
CA PHE A 18 3.34 -1.94 -0.79
C PHE A 18 3.27 -1.34 -2.19
N PRO A 19 2.07 -1.03 -2.72
CA PRO A 19 1.91 -0.42 -4.03
C PRO A 19 2.74 0.85 -4.24
N LYS A 20 3.42 0.92 -5.38
CA LYS A 20 4.17 2.11 -5.76
C LYS A 20 3.20 3.26 -5.99
N GLN A 21 3.48 4.39 -5.35
CA GLN A 21 2.72 5.61 -5.57
C GLN A 21 2.93 6.13 -7.01
N SER A 22 1.84 6.48 -7.68
CA SER A 22 1.87 7.18 -8.95
C SER A 22 1.80 8.69 -8.69
N LYS A 23 2.72 9.45 -9.26
CA LYS A 23 2.70 10.92 -9.17
C LYS A 23 1.78 11.47 -10.24
N VAL A 24 0.60 11.96 -9.82
CA VAL A 24 -0.34 12.65 -10.72
C VAL A 24 -0.06 14.15 -10.80
N GLY A 25 0.70 14.69 -9.83
CA GLY A 25 1.17 16.07 -9.89
C GLY A 25 2.33 16.32 -8.92
N THR A 26 2.79 17.57 -8.88
CA THR A 26 3.98 17.98 -8.10
C THR A 26 3.87 17.66 -6.61
N ARG A 27 2.64 17.63 -6.06
CA ARG A 27 2.38 17.36 -4.64
C ARG A 27 1.39 16.22 -4.39
N ILE A 28 0.95 15.54 -5.45
CA ILE A 28 -0.11 14.53 -5.36
C ILE A 28 0.47 13.17 -5.73
N ALA A 29 0.57 12.32 -4.72
CA ALA A 29 0.79 10.90 -4.85
C ALA A 29 -0.57 10.21 -4.76
N VAL A 30 -0.90 9.43 -5.78
CA VAL A 30 -2.10 8.58 -5.78
C VAL A 30 -1.69 7.13 -5.91
N TRP A 31 -2.59 6.23 -5.56
CA TRP A 31 -2.44 4.81 -5.83
C TRP A 31 -3.60 4.36 -6.71
N LEU A 32 -3.33 3.37 -7.55
CA LEU A 32 -4.42 2.65 -8.21
C LEU A 32 -5.21 1.91 -7.13
N GLU A 33 -6.52 2.08 -7.16
CA GLU A 33 -7.42 1.40 -6.22
C GLU A 33 -7.22 -0.11 -6.28
N SER A 34 -7.10 -0.67 -7.49
CA SER A 34 -6.86 -2.11 -7.71
C SER A 34 -5.57 -2.61 -7.06
N ASP A 35 -4.50 -1.82 -7.06
CA ASP A 35 -3.23 -2.21 -6.42
C ASP A 35 -3.36 -2.22 -4.90
N ILE A 36 -4.05 -1.23 -4.34
CA ILE A 36 -4.31 -1.14 -2.90
C ILE A 36 -5.23 -2.27 -2.45
N LEU A 37 -6.30 -2.55 -3.20
CA LEU A 37 -7.21 -3.67 -2.91
C LEU A 37 -6.47 -5.01 -2.95
N SER A 38 -5.67 -5.25 -3.99
CA SER A 38 -4.86 -6.46 -4.13
C SER A 38 -3.86 -6.62 -2.98
N TRP A 39 -3.26 -5.52 -2.53
CA TRP A 39 -2.33 -5.54 -1.39
C TRP A 39 -3.06 -5.83 -0.06
N ILE A 40 -4.24 -5.24 0.14
CA ILE A 40 -5.08 -5.50 1.31
C ILE A 40 -5.47 -6.97 1.36
N GLU A 41 -5.93 -7.55 0.25
CA GLU A 41 -6.30 -8.97 0.18
C GLU A 41 -5.12 -9.90 0.49
N GLN A 42 -3.94 -9.63 -0.08
CA GLN A 42 -2.73 -10.39 0.21
C GLN A 42 -2.32 -10.31 1.69
N THR A 43 -2.50 -9.14 2.29
CA THR A 43 -2.16 -8.88 3.69
C THR A 43 -3.15 -9.51 4.66
N THR A 44 -4.44 -9.55 4.34
CA THR A 44 -5.50 -10.08 5.20
C THR A 44 -5.61 -11.61 5.14
N LYS A 45 -5.08 -12.26 4.09
CA LYS A 45 -5.04 -13.72 3.98
C LYS A 45 -3.93 -14.42 4.80
N GLN A 46 -3.41 -13.79 5.84
CA GLN A 46 -2.49 -14.44 6.79
C GLN A 46 -3.24 -15.10 7.94
#